data_AF-A0A1E3LJT0-F1
#
_entry.id   AF-A0A1E3LJT0-F1
#
_cell.length_a   1.000
_cell.length_b   1.000
_cell.length_c   1.000
_cell.angle_alpha   90.00
_cell.angle_beta   90.00
_cell.angle_gamma   90.00
#
_symmetry.space_group_name_H-M   'P 1'
#
loop_
_entity.id
_entity.type
_entity.pdbx_description
1 polymer ?
#
loop_
_entity_poly.entity_id
_entity_poly.type
_entity_poly.pdbx_seq_one_letter_code
_entity_poly.pdbx_strand_id
1 'polypeptide(L)'
;MARIAQALAQHIAPTVPHSVALWDIATIASYLHRSEQHTRQWIVTMDGFPRPIRIPSGKVTSTERARPLWRSKDVVEWAESHVAA
;
A
#
# COMPACT_ATOMS: atom_id res chain seq x y z
N MET A 1 13.06 -4.20 32.27
CA MET A 1 12.99 -4.05 30.79
C MET A 1 11.88 -4.87 30.12
N ALA A 2 11.26 -5.88 30.78
CA ALA A 2 10.28 -6.76 30.13
C ALA A 2 8.92 -6.12 29.74
N ARG A 3 8.46 -5.08 30.47
CA ARG A 3 7.13 -4.47 30.24
C ARG A 3 7.02 -3.71 28.90
N ILE A 4 8.10 -3.04 28.48
CA ILE A 4 8.14 -2.29 27.22
C ILE A 4 8.12 -3.27 26.05
N ALA A 5 8.89 -4.36 26.13
CA ALA A 5 8.92 -5.40 25.09
C ALA A 5 7.55 -6.07 24.89
N GLN A 6 6.81 -6.37 25.98
CA GLN A 6 5.46 -6.93 25.89
C GLN A 6 4.45 -5.95 25.29
N ALA A 7 4.49 -4.67 25.68
CA ALA A 7 3.62 -3.65 25.10
C ALA A 7 3.90 -3.45 23.60
N LEU A 8 5.17 -3.50 23.20
CA LEU A 8 5.59 -3.39 21.80
C LEU A 8 5.09 -4.59 20.98
N ALA A 9 5.24 -5.81 21.50
CA ALA A 9 4.78 -7.03 20.83
C ALA A 9 3.26 -7.04 20.60
N GLN A 10 2.48 -6.41 21.49
CA GLN A 10 1.03 -6.26 21.32
C GLN A 10 0.63 -5.19 20.27
N HIS A 11 1.55 -4.28 19.93
CA HIS A 11 1.32 -3.17 18.99
C HIS A 11 1.92 -3.40 17.61
N ILE A 12 2.86 -4.34 17.47
CA ILE A 12 3.44 -4.70 16.18
C ILE A 12 2.44 -5.60 15.47
N ALA A 13 1.74 -5.06 14.48
CA ALA A 13 0.95 -5.85 13.56
C ALA A 13 1.86 -6.90 12.88
N PRO A 14 1.36 -8.14 12.63
CA PRO A 14 2.14 -9.16 11.94
C PRO A 14 2.66 -8.59 10.61
N THR A 15 3.99 -8.54 10.47
CA THR A 15 4.63 -7.97 9.30
C THR A 15 4.44 -8.91 8.11
N VAL A 16 3.57 -8.53 7.18
CA VAL A 16 3.49 -9.21 5.88
C VAL A 16 4.74 -8.82 5.09
N PRO A 17 5.55 -9.78 4.59
CA PRO A 17 6.72 -9.45 3.79
C PRO A 17 6.36 -8.62 2.55
N HIS A 18 7.19 -7.64 2.21
CA HIS A 18 6.96 -6.75 1.07
C HIS A 18 6.90 -7.47 -0.29
N SER A 19 7.38 -8.71 -0.38
CA SER A 19 7.27 -9.53 -1.59
C SER A 19 5.84 -9.99 -1.88
N VAL A 20 4.99 -10.09 -0.84
CA VAL A 20 3.63 -10.63 -0.92
C VAL A 20 2.55 -9.64 -0.41
N ALA A 21 2.94 -8.52 0.18
CA ALA A 21 2.00 -7.54 0.70
C ALA A 21 1.25 -6.79 -0.42
N LEU A 22 -0.04 -6.54 -0.15
CA LEU A 22 -0.89 -5.67 -0.94
C LEU A 22 -1.17 -4.40 -0.16
N TRP A 23 -0.83 -3.26 -0.74
CA TRP A 23 -1.00 -1.94 -0.14
C TRP A 23 -2.21 -1.23 -0.71
N ASP A 24 -2.94 -0.53 0.15
CA ASP A 24 -3.95 0.44 -0.25
C ASP A 24 -3.33 1.84 -0.44
N ILE A 25 -4.16 2.81 -0.81
CA ILE A 25 -3.71 4.20 -1.03
C ILE A 25 -3.09 4.80 0.23
N ALA A 26 -3.64 4.51 1.41
CA ALA A 26 -3.13 5.04 2.68
C ALA A 26 -1.70 4.57 2.93
N THR A 27 -1.47 3.27 2.73
CA THR A 27 -0.15 2.67 2.91
C THR A 27 0.85 3.20 1.90
N ILE A 28 0.46 3.32 0.62
CA ILE A 28 1.32 3.91 -0.43
C ILE A 28 1.66 5.36 -0.10
N ALA A 29 0.67 6.17 0.31
CA ALA A 29 0.88 7.58 0.66
C ALA A 29 1.85 7.73 1.83
N SER A 30 1.71 6.88 2.86
CA SER A 30 2.62 6.83 3.99
C SER A 30 4.05 6.49 3.55
N TYR A 31 4.23 5.45 2.71
CA TYR A 31 5.54 5.05 2.20
C TYR A 31 6.22 6.17 1.38
N LEU A 32 5.47 6.84 0.50
CA LEU A 32 5.98 7.92 -0.35
C LEU A 32 6.12 9.27 0.38
N HIS A 33 5.73 9.35 1.66
CA HIS A 33 5.62 10.58 2.43
C HIS A 33 4.79 11.67 1.70
N ARG A 34 3.59 11.29 1.25
CA ARG A 34 2.63 12.18 0.58
C ARG A 34 1.27 12.09 1.24
N SER A 35 0.38 13.03 0.95
CA SER A 35 -1.01 12.92 1.40
C SER A 35 -1.75 11.85 0.61
N GLU A 36 -2.75 11.21 1.23
CA GLU A 36 -3.61 10.24 0.54
C GLU A 36 -4.33 10.85 -0.67
N GLN A 37 -4.77 12.10 -0.54
CA GLN A 37 -5.44 12.82 -1.61
C GLN A 37 -4.52 13.02 -2.82
N HIS A 38 -3.29 13.52 -2.59
CA HIS A 38 -2.32 13.70 -3.67
C HIS A 38 -2.01 12.34 -4.31
N THR A 39 -1.75 11.33 -3.48
CA THR A 39 -1.42 9.98 -3.95
C THR A 39 -2.52 9.42 -4.85
N ARG A 40 -3.78 9.54 -4.45
CA ARG A 40 -4.95 9.09 -5.21
C ARG A 40 -5.14 9.84 -6.53
N GLN A 41 -4.93 11.15 -6.53
CA GLN A 41 -5.26 12.00 -7.67
C GLN A 41 -4.16 12.02 -8.73
N TRP A 42 -2.90 12.05 -8.28
CA TRP A 42 -1.77 12.37 -9.14
C TRP A 42 -0.71 11.27 -9.21
N ILE A 43 -0.50 10.49 -8.14
CA ILE A 43 0.60 9.52 -8.12
C ILE A 43 0.18 8.21 -8.77
N VAL A 44 -0.89 7.59 -8.28
CA VAL A 44 -1.33 6.27 -8.78
C VAL A 44 -1.88 6.31 -10.21
N THR A 45 -1.99 7.50 -10.78
CA THR A 45 -2.44 7.78 -12.15
C THR A 45 -1.29 8.13 -13.09
N MET A 46 -0.05 8.25 -12.59
CA MET A 46 1.11 8.50 -13.43
C MET A 46 1.34 7.34 -14.41
N ASP A 47 1.86 7.67 -15.58
CA ASP A 47 2.31 6.66 -16.52
C ASP A 47 3.45 5.84 -15.92
N GLY A 48 3.45 4.54 -16.20
CA GLY A 48 4.39 3.59 -15.59
C GLY A 48 4.13 3.25 -14.12
N PHE A 49 3.17 3.89 -13.43
CA PHE A 49 2.81 3.50 -12.06
C PHE A 49 2.20 2.09 -12.03
N PRO A 50 2.47 1.26 -11.00
CA PRO A 50 1.94 -0.11 -10.93
C PRO A 50 0.41 -0.21 -11.06
N ARG A 51 -0.06 -1.24 -11.75
CA ARG A 51 -1.51 -1.45 -11.96
C ARG A 51 -2.22 -1.91 -10.68
N PRO A 52 -3.43 -1.41 -10.39
CA PRO A 52 -4.20 -1.85 -9.23
C PRO A 52 -4.81 -3.24 -9.42
N ILE A 53 -4.77 -4.03 -8.36
CA ILE A 53 -5.47 -5.30 -8.17
C ILE A 53 -6.78 -5.02 -7.42
N ARG A 54 -7.88 -5.61 -7.86
CA ARG A 54 -9.18 -5.55 -7.18
C ARG A 54 -9.60 -6.95 -6.77
N ILE A 55 -9.58 -7.23 -5.48
CA ILE A 55 -10.01 -8.52 -4.94
C ILE A 55 -11.53 -8.46 -4.76
N PRO A 56 -12.30 -9.32 -5.43
CA PRO A 56 -13.73 -9.40 -5.19
C PRO A 56 -13.98 -9.84 -3.74
N SER A 57 -14.66 -9.02 -2.94
CA SER A 57 -15.31 -9.52 -1.74
C SER A 57 -16.69 -10.00 -2.17
N GLY A 58 -17.06 -11.25 -1.93
CA GLY A 58 -18.30 -11.86 -2.45
C GLY A 58 -19.62 -11.18 -2.02
N LYS A 59 -19.57 -10.01 -1.36
CA LYS A 59 -20.68 -9.13 -0.99
C LYS A 59 -20.84 -7.91 -1.90
N VAL A 60 -19.93 -7.69 -2.86
CA VAL A 60 -20.00 -6.55 -3.77
C VAL A 60 -21.24 -6.70 -4.67
N THR A 61 -22.30 -6.00 -4.31
CA THR A 61 -23.38 -5.68 -5.26
C THR A 61 -22.76 -4.85 -6.39
N SER A 62 -23.29 -4.96 -7.60
CA SER A 62 -22.71 -4.42 -8.85
C SER A 62 -22.30 -2.93 -8.84
N THR A 63 -22.70 -2.16 -7.82
CA THR A 63 -22.37 -0.75 -7.63
C THR A 63 -21.13 -0.48 -6.75
N GLU A 64 -20.69 -1.40 -5.88
CA GLU A 64 -19.60 -1.13 -4.93
C GLU A 64 -18.25 -1.71 -5.41
N ARG A 65 -17.62 -1.04 -6.37
CA ARG A 65 -16.31 -1.49 -6.92
C ARG A 65 -15.32 -1.78 -5.80
N ALA A 66 -14.80 -3.01 -5.79
CA ALA A 66 -13.78 -3.44 -4.84
C ALA A 66 -12.61 -2.45 -4.78
N ARG A 67 -12.16 -2.15 -3.55
CA ARG A 67 -11.10 -1.19 -3.30
C ARG A 67 -9.82 -1.62 -4.05
N PRO A 68 -9.15 -0.71 -4.77
CA PRO A 68 -7.90 -1.03 -5.43
C PRO A 68 -6.78 -1.24 -4.40
N LEU A 69 -5.94 -2.23 -4.66
CA LEU A 69 -4.73 -2.55 -3.93
C LEU A 69 -3.56 -2.68 -4.91
N TRP A 70 -2.33 -2.51 -4.43
CA TRP A 70 -1.11 -2.62 -5.25
C TRP A 70 -0.11 -3.55 -4.60
N ARG A 71 0.68 -4.28 -5.39
CA ARG A 71 1.79 -5.07 -4.84
C ARG A 71 2.85 -4.11 -4.33
N SER A 72 3.23 -4.24 -3.06
CA SER A 72 4.22 -3.35 -2.46
C SER A 72 5.56 -3.35 -3.19
N LYS A 73 6.02 -4.52 -3.65
CA LYS A 73 7.29 -4.64 -4.39
C LYS A 73 7.32 -3.76 -5.65
N ASP A 74 6.22 -3.71 -6.41
CA ASP A 74 6.17 -2.96 -7.66
C ASP A 74 6.15 -1.45 -7.38
N VAL A 75 5.51 -1.04 -6.27
CA VAL A 75 5.47 0.37 -5.84
C VAL A 75 6.85 0.84 -5.38
N VAL A 76 7.59 -0.01 -4.66
CA VAL A 76 8.98 0.26 -4.23
C VAL A 76 9.88 0.38 -5.45
N GLU A 77 9.84 -0.60 -6.37
CA GLU A 77 10.66 -0.59 -7.59
C GLU A 77 10.40 0.66 -8.44
N TRP A 78 9.13 1.05 -8.60
CA TRP A 78 8.77 2.30 -9.29
C TRP A 78 9.31 3.55 -8.55
N ALA A 79 9.26 3.58 -7.22
CA ALA A 79 9.80 4.72 -6.47
C ALA A 79 11.33 4.82 -6.62
N GLU A 80 12.04 3.69 -6.56
CA GLU A 80 13.49 3.62 -6.71
C GLU A 80 13.96 4.03 -8.11
N SER A 81 13.17 3.77 -9.16
CA SER A 81 13.52 4.18 -10.52
C SER A 81 13.63 5.70 -10.69
N HIS A 82 13.04 6.50 -9.79
CA HIS A 82 13.13 7.97 -9.80
C HIS A 82 14.37 8.50 -9.09
N VAL A 83 15.08 7.66 -8.34
CA VAL A 83 16.33 8.03 -7.64
C VAL A 83 17.54 7.75 -8.53
N ALA A 84 17.45 6.73 -9.37
CA ALA A 84 18.52 6.32 -10.29
C ALA A 84 18.52 7.07 -11.64
N ALA A 85 17.59 8.01 -11.83
CA ALA A 85 17.42 8.82 -13.05
C ALA A 85 18.10 10.19 -12.95
#